data_AF-A0A9W6VCW7-F1
#
_entry.id   AF-A0A9W6VCW7-F1
#
_cell.length_a   1.000
_cell.length_b   1.000
_cell.length_c   1.000
_cell.angle_alpha   90.00
_cell.angle_beta   90.00
_cell.angle_gamma   90.00
#
_symmetry.space_group_name_H-M   'P 1'
#
loop_
_entity.id
_entity.type
_entity.pdbx_description
1 polymer ?
#
loop_
_entity_poly.entity_id
_entity_poly.type
_entity_poly.pdbx_seq_one_letter_code
_entity_poly.pdbx_strand_id
1 'polypeptide(L)'
;MASRKPTAPPELSTSDTERPGGLLGPAERALAWRRLADEPFDVLVIGGGVVGAGVALDAATRGLRVALVEARDLASGTSSRSSKLFHGGLRYLEQLEFGLVREALRERELMLTTLAPHLVKPVSFLYPLTRRLWERPYTAAGLLLYDSMGGARSVPGQKHLTRAGALRMAPALRRSALIGGIRYYDAQADDARHTMTVARTAAHYGAVVRTSTQVVGFHREADRVSGVRVRDVEDGAEVDVRANVVINCTGVWTDELQRASGSRGRFRVRASKGVHIVVPRDRIVAETGLILRTEKSVLFVIPWRNHWIIGTTDTDWNLDLAHPAATERDIDYLLDHVNSVLATPLTHADIEGVYAGLRPLLAGESEETSKLSREHAVARVAPGLVAIAGGKYTTYRVMAADAVDTAAVDLPGRLQPSITDRVPLLGADGYHALVNQADLLAARWGLHPYRVRHLLDRYGSLLHDVLAHATHPDHLKPIDAAADYLRVEAIYAVAAEGALHLEDVLTRRTRISIEYPHRGVACARQVAELMAEVLDWTPAQVDWEISVYQSRVDAERTSQTKPDDTAADNIRANAPESRRHLAEPIL
;
A
#
# COMPACT_ATOMS: atom_id res chain seq x y z
N MET A 1 33.21 23.15 -44.59
CA MET A 1 33.43 21.96 -43.74
C MET A 1 34.31 22.36 -42.56
N ALA A 2 33.72 22.55 -41.39
CA ALA A 2 34.45 22.64 -40.13
C ALA A 2 33.64 21.84 -39.10
N SER A 3 34.12 20.63 -38.80
CA SER A 3 33.48 19.66 -37.92
C SER A 3 33.54 20.14 -36.47
N ARG A 4 32.37 20.42 -35.87
CA ARG A 4 32.24 20.62 -34.43
C ARG A 4 32.35 19.26 -33.74
N LYS A 5 33.39 19.08 -32.93
CA LYS A 5 33.53 17.93 -32.04
C LYS A 5 32.34 17.89 -31.06
N PRO A 6 31.77 16.71 -30.77
CA PRO A 6 30.77 16.57 -29.73
C PRO A 6 31.42 16.80 -28.36
N THR A 7 30.78 17.63 -27.55
CA THR A 7 31.08 17.84 -26.13
C THR A 7 30.82 16.55 -25.36
N ALA A 8 31.79 16.13 -24.55
CA ALA A 8 31.66 14.98 -23.65
C ALA A 8 30.48 15.17 -22.68
N PRO A 9 29.79 14.10 -22.26
CA PRO A 9 28.78 14.17 -21.22
C PRO A 9 29.38 14.71 -19.92
N PRO A 10 28.62 15.45 -19.11
CA PRO A 10 29.10 15.95 -17.83
C PRO A 10 29.50 14.76 -16.93
N GLU A 11 30.72 14.80 -16.40
CA GLU A 11 31.18 13.85 -15.39
C GLU A 11 30.28 13.96 -14.17
N LEU A 12 29.69 12.84 -13.76
CA LEU A 12 29.00 12.70 -12.49
C LEU A 12 29.98 13.07 -11.37
N SER A 13 29.67 14.13 -10.62
CA SER A 13 30.50 14.58 -9.52
C SER A 13 30.62 13.47 -8.46
N THR A 14 31.83 13.26 -7.96
CA THR A 14 32.19 12.25 -6.96
C THR A 14 31.43 12.37 -5.62
N SER A 15 30.63 13.41 -5.42
CA SER A 15 29.77 13.57 -4.23
C SER A 15 28.44 12.80 -4.28
N ASP A 16 28.02 12.32 -5.45
CA ASP A 16 26.73 11.60 -5.59
C ASP A 16 26.85 10.09 -5.30
N THR A 17 28.07 9.55 -5.23
CA THR A 17 28.34 8.12 -5.02
C THR A 17 28.39 7.66 -3.56
N GLU A 18 28.30 8.58 -2.59
CA GLU A 18 28.42 8.24 -1.15
C GLU A 18 27.10 8.27 -0.36
N ARG A 19 25.97 8.67 -0.98
CA ARG A 19 24.67 8.64 -0.28
C ARG A 19 24.08 7.23 -0.33
N PRO A 20 23.52 6.73 0.78
CA PRO A 20 22.72 5.51 0.76
C PRO A 20 21.63 5.62 -0.32
N GLY A 21 21.64 4.73 -1.31
CA GLY A 21 20.64 4.77 -2.38
C GLY A 21 19.23 4.52 -1.83
N GLY A 22 18.22 5.25 -2.32
CA GLY A 22 16.82 5.08 -1.93
C GLY A 22 16.33 5.94 -0.76
N LEU A 23 17.08 6.97 -0.38
CA LEU A 23 16.60 8.05 0.49
C LEU A 23 15.63 8.97 -0.27
N LEU A 24 14.61 9.45 0.43
CA LEU A 24 13.60 10.40 -0.09
C LEU A 24 13.45 11.62 0.83
N GLY A 25 14.55 12.07 1.45
CA GLY A 25 14.54 13.21 2.38
C GLY A 25 14.36 14.57 1.70
N PRO A 26 14.42 15.68 2.47
CA PRO A 26 14.25 17.04 1.95
C PRO A 26 15.23 17.39 0.82
N ALA A 27 16.49 16.97 0.94
CA ALA A 27 17.53 17.22 -0.06
C ALA A 27 17.23 16.46 -1.37
N GLU A 28 16.83 15.19 -1.27
CA GLU A 28 16.45 14.35 -2.41
C GLU A 28 15.18 14.87 -3.08
N ARG A 29 14.20 15.37 -2.30
CA ARG A 29 13.01 16.05 -2.85
C ARG A 29 13.40 17.28 -3.67
N ALA A 30 14.25 18.15 -3.14
CA ALA A 30 14.69 19.35 -3.86
C ALA A 30 15.50 19.00 -5.13
N LEU A 31 16.34 17.97 -5.07
CA LEU A 31 17.04 17.45 -6.25
C LEU A 31 16.06 16.90 -7.29
N ALA A 32 15.06 16.12 -6.86
CA ALA A 32 14.03 15.60 -7.76
C ALA A 32 13.30 16.72 -8.52
N TRP A 33 13.08 17.90 -7.94
CA TRP A 33 12.46 19.03 -8.66
C TRP A 33 13.27 19.44 -9.87
N ARG A 34 14.57 19.66 -9.62
CA ARG A 34 15.51 20.14 -10.64
C ARG A 34 15.63 19.12 -11.75
N ARG A 35 15.75 17.84 -11.39
CA ARG A 35 15.81 16.74 -12.36
C ARG A 35 14.53 16.64 -13.19
N LEU A 36 13.35 16.80 -12.60
CA LEU A 36 12.07 16.83 -13.33
C LEU A 36 12.01 17.97 -14.37
N ALA A 37 12.57 19.14 -14.05
CA ALA A 37 12.59 20.30 -14.94
C ALA A 37 13.65 20.18 -16.05
N ASP A 38 14.84 19.65 -15.73
CA ASP A 38 16.02 19.76 -16.59
C ASP A 38 16.28 18.50 -17.43
N GLU A 39 15.94 17.31 -16.91
CA GLU A 39 16.28 16.03 -17.53
C GLU A 39 15.13 15.46 -18.38
N PRO A 40 15.43 14.88 -19.56
CA PRO A 40 14.46 14.06 -20.27
C PRO A 40 14.45 12.63 -19.71
N PHE A 41 13.26 12.06 -19.57
CA PHE A 41 13.05 10.69 -19.09
C PHE A 41 12.68 9.73 -20.23
N ASP A 42 12.96 8.45 -20.03
CA ASP A 42 12.48 7.40 -20.93
C ASP A 42 11.06 7.01 -20.53
N VAL A 43 10.80 6.90 -19.22
CA VAL A 43 9.49 6.60 -18.65
C VAL A 43 9.14 7.60 -17.56
N LEU A 44 7.96 8.21 -17.67
CA LEU A 44 7.33 8.95 -16.58
C LEU A 44 6.11 8.18 -16.08
N VAL A 45 6.09 7.83 -14.80
CA VAL A 45 5.01 7.11 -14.13
C VAL A 45 4.14 8.10 -13.35
N ILE A 46 2.83 8.04 -13.57
CA ILE A 46 1.85 8.84 -12.82
C ILE A 46 1.16 7.96 -11.78
N GLY A 47 1.31 8.31 -10.50
CA GLY A 47 0.70 7.64 -9.36
C GLY A 47 1.69 6.78 -8.56
N GLY A 48 1.84 7.09 -7.27
CA GLY A 48 2.70 6.42 -6.29
C GLY A 48 2.00 5.33 -5.48
N GLY A 49 0.96 4.70 -6.04
CA GLY A 49 0.42 3.44 -5.54
C GLY A 49 1.33 2.25 -5.85
N VAL A 50 0.98 1.06 -5.38
CA VAL A 50 1.81 -0.16 -5.55
C VAL A 50 2.11 -0.48 -7.02
N VAL A 51 1.16 -0.20 -7.91
CA VAL A 51 1.32 -0.42 -9.36
C VAL A 51 2.36 0.54 -9.93
N GLY A 52 2.23 1.84 -9.67
CA GLY A 52 3.20 2.82 -10.18
C GLY A 52 4.58 2.67 -9.55
N ALA A 53 4.66 2.39 -8.24
CA ALA A 53 5.92 2.06 -7.59
C ALA A 53 6.58 0.83 -8.22
N GLY A 54 5.79 -0.22 -8.52
CA GLY A 54 6.26 -1.41 -9.23
C GLY A 54 6.75 -1.10 -10.64
N VAL A 55 6.01 -0.31 -11.42
CA VAL A 55 6.40 0.12 -12.77
C VAL A 55 7.70 0.91 -12.74
N ALA A 56 7.86 1.81 -11.76
CA ALA A 56 9.08 2.57 -11.62
C ALA A 56 10.29 1.68 -11.28
N LEU A 57 10.11 0.70 -10.38
CA LEU A 57 11.15 -0.27 -10.04
C LEU A 57 11.52 -1.16 -11.24
N ASP A 58 10.52 -1.68 -11.95
CA ASP A 58 10.73 -2.53 -13.11
C ASP A 58 11.45 -1.76 -14.25
N ALA A 59 11.00 -0.55 -14.56
CA ALA A 59 11.65 0.28 -15.57
C ALA A 59 13.10 0.65 -15.19
N ALA A 60 13.34 1.04 -13.93
CA ALA A 60 14.67 1.41 -13.46
C ALA A 60 15.65 0.24 -13.49
N THR A 61 15.21 -0.96 -13.07
CA THR A 61 16.04 -2.18 -13.08
C THR A 61 16.30 -2.74 -14.49
N ARG A 62 15.54 -2.29 -15.49
CA ARG A 62 15.82 -2.53 -16.92
C ARG A 62 16.75 -1.48 -17.55
N GLY A 63 17.22 -0.50 -16.77
CA GLY A 63 18.18 0.52 -17.19
C GLY A 63 17.56 1.76 -17.83
N LEU A 64 16.25 1.99 -17.67
CA LEU A 64 15.58 3.18 -18.20
C LEU A 64 15.76 4.37 -17.25
N ARG A 65 15.75 5.59 -17.79
CA ARG A 65 15.64 6.82 -16.97
C ARG A 65 14.19 7.03 -16.60
N VAL A 66 13.90 6.93 -15.31
CA VAL A 66 12.53 6.90 -14.78
C VAL A 66 12.26 8.10 -13.89
N ALA A 67 11.09 8.69 -14.06
CA ALA A 67 10.47 9.57 -13.09
C ALA A 67 9.14 8.96 -12.60
N LEU A 68 8.84 9.09 -11.31
CA LEU A 68 7.56 8.77 -10.69
C LEU A 68 7.07 9.99 -9.92
N VAL A 69 5.86 10.44 -10.24
CA VAL A 69 5.19 11.56 -9.56
C VAL A 69 3.90 11.08 -8.90
N GLU A 70 3.69 11.50 -7.65
CA GLU A 70 2.52 11.20 -6.84
C GLU A 70 1.91 12.49 -6.30
N ALA A 71 0.62 12.71 -6.55
CA ALA A 71 -0.07 13.95 -6.21
C ALA A 71 -0.15 14.20 -4.70
N ARG A 72 -0.23 13.13 -3.89
CA ARG A 72 -0.23 13.18 -2.43
C ARG A 72 1.00 12.46 -1.87
N ASP A 73 0.80 11.43 -1.05
CA ASP A 73 1.88 10.59 -0.51
C ASP A 73 1.90 9.22 -1.19
N LEU A 74 3.05 8.55 -1.13
CA LEU A 74 3.19 7.16 -1.52
C LEU A 74 2.13 6.31 -0.80
N ALA A 75 1.43 5.46 -1.56
CA ALA A 75 0.33 4.63 -1.09
C ALA A 75 -0.91 5.37 -0.54
N SER A 76 -1.05 6.69 -0.69
CA SER A 76 -2.18 7.47 -0.13
C SER A 76 -3.57 7.06 -0.62
N GLY A 77 -3.65 6.50 -1.84
CA GLY A 77 -4.86 5.90 -2.39
C GLY A 77 -5.14 4.48 -1.87
N THR A 78 -5.64 3.60 -2.74
CA THR A 78 -6.05 2.22 -2.39
C THR A 78 -4.94 1.38 -1.75
N SER A 79 -3.68 1.62 -2.11
CA SER A 79 -2.51 0.82 -1.68
C SER A 79 -2.15 0.93 -0.20
N SER A 80 -2.86 1.71 0.61
CA SER A 80 -2.75 1.73 2.08
C SER A 80 -4.02 1.24 2.80
N ARG A 81 -5.03 0.83 2.03
CA ARG A 81 -6.41 0.60 2.50
C ARG A 81 -6.95 -0.76 2.06
N SER A 82 -6.05 -1.73 1.87
CA SER A 82 -6.42 -3.10 1.52
C SER A 82 -6.72 -3.93 2.77
N SER A 83 -7.06 -5.21 2.58
CA SER A 83 -7.09 -6.19 3.68
C SER A 83 -5.69 -6.55 4.21
N LYS A 84 -4.61 -5.97 3.66
CA LYS A 84 -3.22 -6.19 4.08
C LYS A 84 -2.76 -7.64 3.92
N LEU A 85 -3.24 -8.28 2.85
CA LEU A 85 -2.91 -9.67 2.50
C LEU A 85 -2.28 -9.78 1.13
N PHE A 86 -1.20 -10.57 1.05
CA PHE A 86 -0.71 -11.17 -0.19
C PHE A 86 -1.38 -12.52 -0.33
N HIS A 87 -2.56 -12.52 -0.95
CA HIS A 87 -3.36 -13.73 -1.09
C HIS A 87 -3.44 -14.21 -2.54
N GLY A 88 -3.40 -15.54 -2.72
CA GLY A 88 -3.64 -16.21 -4.00
C GLY A 88 -5.11 -16.10 -4.45
N GLY A 89 -6.02 -15.96 -3.49
CA GLY A 89 -7.44 -15.73 -3.74
C GLY A 89 -8.22 -17.02 -3.98
N LEU A 90 -8.36 -17.78 -2.90
CA LEU A 90 -9.08 -19.05 -2.85
C LEU A 90 -10.45 -19.00 -3.55
N ARG A 91 -11.21 -17.90 -3.38
CA ARG A 91 -12.52 -17.71 -4.00
C ARG A 91 -12.49 -17.76 -5.53
N TYR A 92 -11.40 -17.32 -6.17
CA TYR A 92 -11.30 -17.31 -7.63
C TYR A 92 -11.19 -18.72 -8.21
N LEU A 93 -10.84 -19.73 -7.40
CA LEU A 93 -10.95 -21.13 -7.83
C LEU A 93 -12.40 -21.53 -8.11
N GLU A 94 -13.36 -20.97 -7.38
CA GLU A 94 -14.80 -21.21 -7.63
C GLU A 94 -15.26 -20.57 -8.95
N GLN A 95 -14.51 -19.58 -9.44
CA GLN A 95 -14.73 -18.89 -10.72
C GLN A 95 -13.90 -19.51 -11.86
N LEU A 96 -13.17 -20.60 -11.60
CA LEU A 96 -12.29 -21.29 -12.56
C LEU A 96 -11.11 -20.44 -13.08
N GLU A 97 -10.75 -19.38 -12.36
CA GLU A 97 -9.66 -18.46 -12.70
C GLU A 97 -8.29 -19.01 -12.27
N PHE A 98 -7.93 -20.18 -12.78
CA PHE A 98 -6.73 -20.91 -12.34
C PHE A 98 -5.42 -20.17 -12.65
N GLY A 99 -5.36 -19.47 -13.79
CA GLY A 99 -4.18 -18.68 -14.17
C GLY A 99 -3.85 -17.61 -13.14
N LEU A 100 -4.87 -16.82 -12.79
CA LEU A 100 -4.81 -15.75 -11.80
C LEU A 100 -4.41 -16.27 -10.41
N VAL A 101 -4.95 -17.42 -9.98
CA VAL A 101 -4.61 -18.00 -8.68
C VAL A 101 -3.16 -18.49 -8.65
N ARG A 102 -2.70 -19.17 -9.71
CA ARG A 102 -1.32 -19.66 -9.82
C ARG A 102 -0.31 -18.51 -9.79
N GLU A 103 -0.58 -17.44 -10.54
CA GLU A 103 0.28 -16.25 -10.57
C GLU A 103 0.36 -15.59 -9.18
N ALA A 104 -0.78 -15.34 -8.55
CA ALA A 104 -0.82 -14.72 -7.23
C ALA A 104 -0.12 -15.57 -6.15
N LEU A 105 -0.21 -16.90 -6.22
CA LEU A 105 0.50 -17.80 -5.32
C LEU A 105 2.02 -17.78 -5.53
N ARG A 106 2.47 -17.70 -6.79
CA ARG A 106 3.90 -17.56 -7.11
C ARG A 106 4.46 -16.22 -6.60
N GLU A 107 3.74 -15.13 -6.83
CA GLU A 107 4.15 -13.80 -6.35
C GLU A 107 4.19 -13.75 -4.82
N ARG A 108 3.20 -14.36 -4.14
CA ARG A 108 3.22 -14.51 -2.68
C ARG A 108 4.47 -15.24 -2.18
N GLU A 109 4.86 -16.33 -2.83
CA GLU A 109 6.04 -17.10 -2.46
C GLU A 109 7.33 -16.27 -2.64
N LEU A 110 7.45 -15.53 -3.74
CA LEU A 110 8.58 -14.61 -3.96
C LEU A 110 8.67 -13.55 -2.85
N MET A 111 7.54 -12.98 -2.43
CA MET A 111 7.50 -11.98 -1.38
C MET A 111 7.91 -12.54 -0.01
N LEU A 112 7.46 -13.75 0.32
CA LEU A 112 7.77 -14.42 1.59
C LEU A 112 9.24 -14.81 1.71
N THR A 113 9.90 -15.12 0.58
CA THR A 113 11.22 -15.76 0.58
C THR A 113 12.35 -14.84 0.15
N THR A 114 12.15 -14.07 -0.92
CA THR A 114 13.24 -13.37 -1.61
C THR A 114 13.05 -11.86 -1.59
N LEU A 115 11.87 -11.39 -2.02
CA LEU A 115 11.68 -9.97 -2.34
C LEU A 115 11.48 -9.11 -1.10
N ALA A 116 10.69 -9.57 -0.13
CA ALA A 116 10.37 -8.78 1.05
C ALA A 116 10.11 -9.63 2.31
N PRO A 117 11.01 -10.59 2.67
CA PRO A 117 10.82 -11.48 3.83
C PRO A 117 10.71 -10.73 5.16
N HIS A 118 11.19 -9.49 5.23
CA HIS A 118 11.04 -8.62 6.39
C HIS A 118 9.64 -8.03 6.53
N LEU A 119 8.92 -7.77 5.42
CA LEU A 119 7.58 -7.14 5.41
C LEU A 119 6.43 -8.14 5.27
N VAL A 120 6.64 -9.19 4.48
CA VAL A 120 5.60 -10.16 4.14
C VAL A 120 5.78 -11.39 5.03
N LYS A 121 4.78 -11.67 5.86
CA LYS A 121 4.81 -12.74 6.86
C LYS A 121 3.72 -13.77 6.60
N PRO A 122 3.97 -15.06 6.88
CA PRO A 122 2.93 -16.07 6.80
C PRO A 122 1.85 -15.81 7.85
N VAL A 123 0.59 -15.97 7.45
CA VAL A 123 -0.58 -15.88 8.30
C VAL A 123 -1.44 -17.12 8.11
N SER A 124 -1.99 -17.66 9.19
CA SER A 124 -2.91 -18.79 9.11
C SER A 124 -4.35 -18.33 9.21
N PHE A 125 -5.25 -19.02 8.49
CA PHE A 125 -6.69 -18.83 8.56
C PHE A 125 -7.37 -20.16 8.87
N LEU A 126 -8.31 -20.12 9.82
CA LEU A 126 -9.29 -21.16 10.07
C LEU A 126 -10.53 -20.88 9.22
N TYR A 127 -10.88 -21.84 8.36
CA TYR A 127 -12.17 -21.93 7.69
C TYR A 127 -13.10 -22.80 8.56
N PRO A 128 -14.10 -22.23 9.24
CA PRO A 128 -15.07 -23.00 10.03
C PRO A 128 -16.05 -23.72 9.10
N LEU A 129 -16.26 -25.01 9.34
CA LEU A 129 -17.21 -25.82 8.58
C LEU A 129 -18.55 -25.88 9.32
N THR A 130 -19.66 -25.74 8.60
CA THR A 130 -21.03 -25.72 9.15
C THR A 130 -21.89 -26.86 8.63
N ARG A 131 -21.60 -27.41 7.44
CA ARG A 131 -22.42 -28.42 6.77
C ARG A 131 -21.77 -29.79 6.85
N ARG A 132 -22.58 -30.77 7.24
CA ARG A 132 -22.14 -32.17 7.35
C ARG A 132 -21.97 -32.79 5.96
N LEU A 133 -21.12 -33.81 5.88
CA LEU A 133 -20.88 -34.69 4.72
C LEU A 133 -20.19 -34.07 3.51
N TRP A 134 -20.63 -32.91 2.99
CA TRP A 134 -20.16 -32.41 1.69
C TRP A 134 -19.17 -31.24 1.76
N GLU A 135 -19.29 -30.34 2.75
CA GLU A 135 -18.48 -29.11 2.77
C GLU A 135 -17.01 -29.40 3.05
N ARG A 136 -16.72 -30.32 3.96
CA ARG A 136 -15.34 -30.72 4.25
C ARG A 136 -14.60 -31.25 3.01
N PRO A 137 -15.10 -32.27 2.28
CA PRO A 137 -14.40 -32.75 1.09
C PRO A 137 -14.31 -31.68 -0.01
N TYR A 138 -15.36 -30.86 -0.20
CA TYR A 138 -15.34 -29.76 -1.17
C TYR A 138 -14.26 -28.72 -0.86
N THR A 139 -14.26 -28.16 0.36
CA THR A 139 -13.27 -27.16 0.77
C THR A 139 -11.85 -27.75 0.79
N ALA A 140 -11.70 -29.00 1.22
CA ALA A 140 -10.40 -29.68 1.22
C ALA A 140 -9.84 -29.87 -0.19
N ALA A 141 -10.68 -30.20 -1.18
CA ALA A 141 -10.26 -30.31 -2.57
C ALA A 141 -9.82 -28.95 -3.13
N GLY A 142 -10.60 -27.89 -2.87
CA GLY A 142 -10.24 -26.53 -3.28
C GLY A 142 -8.92 -26.05 -2.65
N LEU A 143 -8.73 -26.29 -1.35
CA LEU A 143 -7.49 -25.96 -0.65
C LEU A 143 -6.30 -26.83 -1.08
N LEU A 144 -6.52 -28.11 -1.42
CA LEU A 144 -5.47 -28.97 -1.95
C LEU A 144 -4.99 -28.45 -3.31
N LEU A 145 -5.94 -28.06 -4.16
CA LEU A 145 -5.65 -27.42 -5.44
C LEU A 145 -4.87 -26.12 -5.22
N TYR A 146 -5.36 -25.24 -4.35
CA TYR A 146 -4.69 -23.99 -3.96
C TYR A 146 -3.24 -24.22 -3.49
N ASP A 147 -3.04 -25.19 -2.60
CA ASP A 147 -1.73 -25.55 -2.06
C ASP A 147 -0.78 -26.12 -3.12
N SER A 148 -1.30 -26.72 -4.19
CA SER A 148 -0.49 -27.33 -5.27
C SER A 148 -0.12 -26.36 -6.39
N MET A 149 -0.91 -25.30 -6.60
CA MET A 149 -0.78 -24.41 -7.77
C MET A 149 0.40 -23.45 -7.72
N GLY A 150 0.87 -23.06 -6.53
CA GLY A 150 1.98 -22.10 -6.37
C GLY A 150 3.38 -22.65 -6.66
N GLY A 151 3.54 -23.97 -6.82
CA GLY A 151 4.85 -24.60 -6.96
C GLY A 151 5.58 -24.75 -5.62
N ALA A 152 6.74 -24.09 -5.47
CA ALA A 152 7.51 -24.10 -4.22
C ALA A 152 6.69 -23.50 -3.06
N ARG A 153 6.89 -24.02 -1.85
CA ARG A 153 6.12 -23.63 -0.67
C ARG A 153 7.02 -23.33 0.51
N SER A 154 6.91 -22.10 1.01
CA SER A 154 7.49 -21.64 2.28
C SER A 154 6.52 -21.78 3.47
N VAL A 155 5.24 -22.07 3.22
CA VAL A 155 4.20 -22.19 4.25
C VAL A 155 3.71 -23.64 4.43
N PRO A 156 3.27 -24.03 5.64
CA PRO A 156 2.69 -25.34 5.87
C PRO A 156 1.40 -25.55 5.06
N GLY A 157 1.16 -26.79 4.62
CA GLY A 157 -0.08 -27.16 3.93
C GLY A 157 -1.31 -27.17 4.84
N GLN A 158 -2.49 -27.34 4.22
CA GLN A 158 -3.75 -27.37 4.94
C GLN A 158 -3.80 -28.45 6.05
N LYS A 159 -4.48 -28.14 7.16
CA LYS A 159 -4.67 -29.06 8.29
C LYS A 159 -6.14 -29.16 8.66
N HIS A 160 -6.65 -30.39 8.67
CA HIS A 160 -8.02 -30.68 9.08
C HIS A 160 -8.13 -30.70 10.60
N LEU A 161 -9.16 -30.04 11.12
CA LEU A 161 -9.41 -29.94 12.56
C LEU A 161 -10.80 -30.50 12.89
N THR A 162 -10.86 -31.29 13.96
CA THR A 162 -12.12 -31.62 14.63
C THR A 162 -12.73 -30.35 15.24
N ARG A 163 -14.01 -30.38 15.62
CA ARG A 163 -14.65 -29.27 16.33
C ARG A 163 -13.86 -28.84 17.57
N ALA A 164 -13.43 -29.80 18.38
CA ALA A 164 -12.60 -29.54 19.55
C ALA A 164 -11.24 -28.94 19.18
N GLY A 165 -10.60 -29.45 18.11
CA GLY A 165 -9.33 -28.89 17.62
C GLY A 165 -9.46 -27.44 17.14
N ALA A 166 -10.52 -27.13 16.40
CA ALA A 166 -10.79 -25.78 15.92
C ALA A 166 -11.14 -24.81 17.06
N LEU A 167 -11.96 -25.22 18.03
CA LEU A 167 -12.28 -24.42 19.22
C LEU A 167 -11.08 -24.22 20.16
N ARG A 168 -10.09 -25.12 20.16
CA ARG A 168 -8.83 -24.87 20.87
C ARG A 168 -8.01 -23.76 20.20
N MET A 169 -8.02 -23.70 18.87
CA MET A 169 -7.30 -22.67 18.11
C MET A 169 -8.01 -21.32 18.10
N ALA A 170 -9.35 -21.32 18.11
CA ALA A 170 -10.18 -20.12 18.17
C ALA A 170 -11.26 -20.25 19.27
N PRO A 171 -10.88 -20.17 20.57
CA PRO A 171 -11.82 -20.25 21.68
C PRO A 171 -12.93 -19.19 21.64
N ALA A 172 -12.70 -18.06 20.98
CA ALA A 172 -13.69 -17.00 20.82
C ALA A 172 -14.92 -17.40 19.99
N LEU A 173 -14.89 -18.52 19.26
CA LEU A 173 -16.03 -18.97 18.45
C LEU A 173 -17.12 -19.63 19.31
N ARG A 174 -18.39 -19.38 18.98
CA ARG A 174 -19.53 -20.13 19.51
C ARG A 174 -19.34 -21.61 19.19
N ARG A 175 -19.63 -22.47 20.17
CA ARG A 175 -19.59 -23.92 19.95
C ARG A 175 -20.49 -24.34 18.78
N SER A 176 -21.63 -23.68 18.57
CA SER A 176 -22.58 -23.94 17.48
C SER A 176 -22.15 -23.39 16.13
N ALA A 177 -21.15 -22.50 16.05
CA ALA A 177 -20.71 -21.88 14.80
C ALA A 177 -19.96 -22.84 13.87
N LEU A 178 -19.54 -24.01 14.38
CA LEU A 178 -18.79 -24.97 13.59
C LEU A 178 -18.98 -26.43 14.04
N ILE A 179 -18.87 -27.33 13.07
CA ILE A 179 -18.76 -28.80 13.26
C ILE A 179 -17.33 -29.30 13.10
N GLY A 180 -16.40 -28.42 12.75
CA GLY A 180 -14.98 -28.68 12.50
C GLY A 180 -14.38 -27.53 11.72
N GLY A 181 -13.13 -27.65 11.29
CA GLY A 181 -12.51 -26.64 10.43
C GLY A 181 -11.39 -27.19 9.57
N ILE A 182 -10.91 -26.34 8.68
CA ILE A 182 -9.67 -26.53 7.94
C ILE A 182 -8.81 -25.28 8.13
N ARG A 183 -7.57 -25.46 8.55
CA ARG A 183 -6.59 -24.38 8.64
C ARG A 183 -5.75 -24.38 7.38
N TYR A 184 -5.56 -23.22 6.76
CA TYR A 184 -4.62 -23.03 5.66
C TYR A 184 -3.77 -21.77 5.90
N TYR A 185 -2.80 -21.53 5.03
CA TYR A 185 -1.88 -20.40 5.14
C TYR A 185 -1.96 -19.47 3.93
N ASP A 186 -1.86 -18.19 4.24
CA ASP A 186 -1.62 -17.12 3.28
C ASP A 186 -0.50 -16.20 3.78
N ALA A 187 -0.35 -15.01 3.20
CA ALA A 187 0.60 -14.03 3.68
C ALA A 187 -0.06 -12.68 3.98
N GLN A 188 0.48 -11.97 4.97
CA GLN A 188 0.07 -10.62 5.34
C GLN A 188 1.25 -9.66 5.24
N ALA A 189 0.95 -8.39 5.00
CA ALA A 189 1.95 -7.34 4.95
C ALA A 189 1.32 -5.98 5.25
N ASP A 190 2.12 -5.07 5.81
CA ASP A 190 1.78 -3.65 5.83
C ASP A 190 1.86 -3.10 4.39
N ASP A 191 0.69 -2.80 3.81
CA ASP A 191 0.55 -2.41 2.40
C ASP A 191 1.19 -1.05 2.07
N ALA A 192 1.02 -0.03 2.92
CA ALA A 192 1.67 1.27 2.72
C ALA A 192 3.19 1.16 2.87
N ARG A 193 3.66 0.45 3.91
CA ARG A 193 5.09 0.22 4.13
C ARG A 193 5.70 -0.50 2.93
N HIS A 194 5.07 -1.58 2.47
CA HIS A 194 5.53 -2.32 1.30
C HIS A 194 5.57 -1.44 0.04
N THR A 195 4.47 -0.74 -0.28
CA THR A 195 4.40 0.15 -1.46
C THR A 195 5.52 1.19 -1.45
N MET A 196 5.76 1.81 -0.29
CA MET A 196 6.83 2.78 -0.14
C MET A 196 8.22 2.15 -0.28
N THR A 197 8.46 0.97 0.30
CA THR A 197 9.73 0.26 0.13
C THR A 197 9.97 -0.08 -1.34
N VAL A 198 8.94 -0.44 -2.12
CA VAL A 198 9.07 -0.62 -3.58
C VAL A 198 9.52 0.69 -4.26
N ALA A 199 8.89 1.82 -3.95
CA ALA A 199 9.25 3.12 -4.51
C ALA A 199 10.67 3.55 -4.12
N ARG A 200 11.06 3.35 -2.85
CA ARG A 200 12.43 3.61 -2.38
C ARG A 200 13.46 2.70 -3.05
N THR A 201 13.09 1.45 -3.32
CA THR A 201 13.94 0.52 -4.10
C THR A 201 14.09 1.03 -5.54
N ALA A 202 13.03 1.57 -6.16
CA ALA A 202 13.16 2.21 -7.48
C ALA A 202 14.12 3.40 -7.44
N ALA A 203 14.04 4.24 -6.40
CA ALA A 203 14.96 5.36 -6.19
C ALA A 203 16.40 4.90 -5.95
N HIS A 204 16.61 3.77 -5.26
CA HIS A 204 17.92 3.14 -5.10
C HIS A 204 18.54 2.75 -6.44
N TYR A 205 17.72 2.34 -7.42
CA TYR A 205 18.16 2.09 -8.80
C TYR A 205 18.13 3.33 -9.71
N GLY A 206 18.04 4.54 -9.14
CA GLY A 206 18.22 5.81 -9.85
C GLY A 206 16.93 6.46 -10.37
N ALA A 207 15.75 5.90 -10.10
CA ALA A 207 14.49 6.56 -10.44
C ALA A 207 14.30 7.86 -9.65
N VAL A 208 13.83 8.92 -10.32
CA VAL A 208 13.39 10.14 -9.65
C VAL A 208 12.00 9.90 -9.08
N VAL A 209 11.87 9.80 -7.76
CA VAL A 209 10.58 9.61 -7.07
C VAL A 209 10.23 10.87 -6.31
N ARG A 210 9.03 11.41 -6.57
CA ARG A 210 8.57 12.65 -5.91
C ARG A 210 7.08 12.60 -5.54
N THR A 211 6.80 12.69 -4.24
CA THR A 211 5.47 12.90 -3.65
C THR A 211 5.02 14.36 -3.77
N SER A 212 3.81 14.69 -3.36
CA SER A 212 3.23 16.03 -3.42
C SER A 212 3.51 16.73 -4.76
N THR A 213 3.29 16.01 -5.87
CA THR A 213 3.55 16.46 -7.23
C THR A 213 2.45 15.96 -8.15
N GLN A 214 1.51 16.84 -8.46
CA GLN A 214 0.32 16.52 -9.24
C GLN A 214 0.58 16.74 -10.73
N VAL A 215 0.11 15.81 -11.58
CA VAL A 215 0.03 16.06 -13.02
C VAL A 215 -1.17 16.96 -13.31
N VAL A 216 -0.92 18.14 -13.89
CA VAL A 216 -1.91 19.18 -14.18
C VAL A 216 -2.09 19.44 -15.69
N GLY A 217 -1.37 18.71 -16.55
CA GLY A 217 -1.59 18.74 -17.99
C GLY A 217 -0.73 17.73 -18.74
N PHE A 218 -1.09 17.42 -19.99
CA PHE A 218 -0.30 16.57 -20.88
C PHE A 218 0.30 17.39 -22.02
N HIS A 219 1.56 17.13 -22.36
CA HIS A 219 2.17 17.68 -23.58
C HIS A 219 1.96 16.75 -24.74
N ARG A 220 1.52 17.32 -25.87
CA ARG A 220 1.30 16.58 -27.10
C ARG A 220 2.06 17.19 -28.26
N GLU A 221 2.69 16.31 -29.04
CA GLU A 221 3.29 16.62 -30.33
C GLU A 221 2.50 15.83 -31.37
N ALA A 222 1.63 16.53 -32.10
CA ALA A 222 0.59 15.91 -32.93
C ALA A 222 -0.28 14.92 -32.11
N ASP A 223 -0.25 13.63 -32.45
CA ASP A 223 -1.01 12.58 -31.77
C ASP A 223 -0.25 11.94 -30.60
N ARG A 224 1.06 12.20 -30.47
CA ARG A 224 1.93 11.62 -29.44
C ARG A 224 1.93 12.44 -28.15
N VAL A 225 1.88 11.76 -27.00
CA VAL A 225 2.20 12.34 -25.70
C VAL A 225 3.71 12.35 -25.50
N SER A 226 4.30 13.53 -25.27
CA SER A 226 5.75 13.72 -25.12
C SER A 226 6.19 14.14 -23.71
N GLY A 227 5.23 14.21 -22.78
CA GLY A 227 5.49 14.63 -21.42
C GLY A 227 4.22 15.08 -20.70
N VAL A 228 4.39 15.66 -19.52
CA VAL A 228 3.31 16.24 -18.73
C VAL A 228 3.76 17.53 -18.05
N ARG A 229 2.80 18.39 -17.73
CA ARG A 229 2.99 19.47 -16.78
C ARG A 229 2.71 18.97 -15.38
N VAL A 230 3.64 19.19 -14.46
CA VAL A 230 3.46 18.87 -13.04
C VAL A 230 3.42 20.13 -12.20
N ARG A 231 2.68 20.06 -11.09
CA ARG A 231 2.58 21.08 -10.06
C ARG A 231 3.08 20.51 -8.73
N ASP A 232 3.98 21.21 -8.05
CA ASP A 232 4.24 20.97 -6.63
C ASP A 232 3.05 21.50 -5.82
N VAL A 233 2.42 20.61 -5.05
CA VAL A 233 1.21 20.96 -4.29
C VAL A 233 1.52 21.59 -2.92
N GLU A 234 2.80 21.71 -2.58
CA GLU A 234 3.29 22.41 -1.39
C GLU A 234 3.41 23.92 -1.62
N ASP A 235 3.86 24.36 -2.80
CA ASP A 235 4.10 25.79 -3.12
C ASP A 235 3.42 26.30 -4.39
N GLY A 236 2.82 25.40 -5.19
CA GLY A 236 2.12 25.74 -6.43
C GLY A 236 3.02 25.93 -7.65
N ALA A 237 4.33 25.70 -7.55
CA ALA A 237 5.24 25.82 -8.68
C ALA A 237 4.94 24.75 -9.75
N GLU A 238 5.07 25.12 -11.03
CA GLU A 238 4.81 24.23 -12.16
C GLU A 238 6.05 24.07 -13.05
N VAL A 239 6.28 22.85 -13.53
CA VAL A 239 7.35 22.53 -14.50
C VAL A 239 6.85 21.53 -15.54
N ASP A 240 7.43 21.60 -16.73
CA ASP A 240 7.13 20.70 -17.85
C ASP A 240 8.15 19.55 -17.85
N VAL A 241 7.67 18.32 -17.66
CA VAL A 241 8.48 17.09 -17.59
C VAL A 241 8.39 16.36 -18.92
N ARG A 242 9.54 16.16 -19.58
CA ARG A 242 9.63 15.49 -20.88
C ARG A 242 9.89 13.99 -20.71
N ALA A 243 9.15 13.16 -21.42
CA ALA A 243 9.34 11.70 -21.39
C ALA A 243 9.03 11.05 -22.74
N ASN A 244 9.76 9.98 -23.07
CA ASN A 244 9.44 9.18 -24.26
C ASN A 244 8.09 8.48 -24.13
N VAL A 245 7.80 7.97 -22.93
CA VAL A 245 6.51 7.33 -22.58
C VAL A 245 6.03 7.80 -21.22
N VAL A 246 4.74 8.10 -21.13
CA VAL A 246 4.02 8.30 -19.88
C VAL A 246 3.19 7.05 -19.58
N ILE A 247 3.30 6.51 -18.37
CA ILE A 247 2.52 5.36 -17.90
C ILE A 247 1.57 5.81 -16.79
N ASN A 248 0.26 5.76 -17.08
CA ASN A 248 -0.80 6.09 -16.14
C ASN A 248 -1.10 4.91 -15.21
N CYS A 249 -0.70 5.04 -13.95
CA CYS A 249 -0.86 4.05 -12.87
C CYS A 249 -1.77 4.59 -11.75
N THR A 250 -2.75 5.43 -12.09
CA THR A 250 -3.54 6.20 -11.11
C THR A 250 -4.73 5.45 -10.52
N GLY A 251 -4.87 4.14 -10.75
CA GLY A 251 -5.83 3.30 -10.05
C GLY A 251 -7.29 3.74 -10.25
N VAL A 252 -7.96 4.20 -9.18
CA VAL A 252 -9.35 4.68 -9.28
C VAL A 252 -9.48 5.99 -10.05
N TRP A 253 -8.39 6.73 -10.23
CA TRP A 253 -8.33 7.97 -11.02
C TRP A 253 -8.00 7.73 -12.51
N THR A 254 -7.87 6.48 -12.95
CA THR A 254 -7.48 6.16 -14.34
C THR A 254 -8.40 6.81 -15.37
N ASP A 255 -9.72 6.85 -15.13
CA ASP A 255 -10.69 7.44 -16.05
C ASP A 255 -10.55 8.97 -16.14
N GLU A 256 -10.28 9.65 -15.02
CA GLU A 256 -10.02 11.11 -14.98
C GLU A 256 -8.77 11.46 -15.78
N LEU A 257 -7.66 10.74 -15.56
CA LEU A 257 -6.41 11.03 -16.26
C LEU A 257 -6.48 10.67 -17.75
N GLN A 258 -7.23 9.63 -18.13
CA GLN A 258 -7.47 9.33 -19.55
C GLN A 258 -8.20 10.49 -20.24
N ARG A 259 -9.25 11.05 -19.62
CA ARG A 259 -9.98 12.22 -20.15
C ARG A 259 -9.08 13.45 -20.24
N ALA A 260 -8.34 13.74 -19.18
CA ALA A 260 -7.40 14.86 -19.14
C ALA A 260 -6.32 14.78 -20.22
N SER A 261 -5.91 13.57 -20.63
CA SER A 261 -4.96 13.40 -21.74
C SER A 261 -5.51 13.84 -23.09
N GLY A 262 -6.84 13.92 -23.28
CA GLY A 262 -7.50 14.15 -24.56
C GLY A 262 -7.55 12.92 -25.48
N SER A 263 -7.22 11.73 -24.97
CA SER A 263 -7.28 10.47 -25.71
C SER A 263 -8.66 9.81 -25.57
N ARG A 264 -9.10 9.02 -26.57
CA ARG A 264 -10.26 8.13 -26.39
C ARG A 264 -9.90 7.11 -25.32
N GLY A 265 -10.44 7.26 -24.11
CA GLY A 265 -10.22 6.33 -23.00
C GLY A 265 -10.52 4.90 -23.43
N ARG A 266 -9.62 3.97 -23.10
CA ARG A 266 -9.78 2.53 -23.37
C ARG A 266 -10.32 1.76 -22.19
N PHE A 267 -10.11 2.29 -20.98
CA PHE A 267 -10.59 1.68 -19.76
C PHE A 267 -11.76 2.49 -19.19
N ARG A 268 -12.70 1.77 -18.58
CA ARG A 268 -13.71 2.31 -17.70
C ARG A 268 -13.55 1.65 -16.34
N VAL A 269 -13.24 2.44 -15.32
CA VAL A 269 -13.01 1.97 -13.96
C VAL A 269 -14.22 2.28 -13.10
N ARG A 270 -14.77 1.25 -12.48
CA ARG A 270 -15.83 1.36 -11.47
C ARG A 270 -15.21 1.21 -10.09
N ALA A 271 -15.40 2.20 -9.22
CA ALA A 271 -14.91 2.14 -7.85
C ALA A 271 -15.89 1.33 -6.96
N SER A 272 -15.35 0.39 -6.19
CA SER A 272 -16.09 -0.29 -5.11
C SER A 272 -15.45 0.02 -3.77
N LYS A 273 -16.23 0.57 -2.83
CA LYS A 273 -15.79 0.83 -1.47
C LYS A 273 -15.71 -0.47 -0.66
N GLY A 274 -14.61 -0.60 0.07
CA GLY A 274 -14.41 -1.62 1.09
C GLY A 274 -13.99 -0.99 2.40
N VAL A 275 -14.71 -1.32 3.46
CA VAL A 275 -14.46 -0.86 4.83
C VAL A 275 -13.88 -2.00 5.66
N HIS A 276 -13.02 -1.65 6.61
CA HIS A 276 -12.49 -2.53 7.64
C HIS A 276 -12.55 -1.83 8.99
N ILE A 277 -12.80 -2.62 10.04
CA ILE A 277 -12.70 -2.18 11.44
C ILE A 277 -11.51 -2.88 12.10
N VAL A 278 -10.91 -2.21 13.08
CA VAL A 278 -9.77 -2.71 13.87
C VAL A 278 -10.20 -2.76 15.33
N VAL A 279 -9.98 -3.91 15.96
CA VAL A 279 -10.31 -4.15 17.37
C VAL A 279 -9.10 -4.72 18.12
N PRO A 280 -9.00 -4.55 19.45
CA PRO A 280 -7.89 -5.07 20.23
C PRO A 280 -7.76 -6.60 20.12
N ARG A 281 -6.53 -7.12 20.24
CA ARG A 281 -6.25 -8.57 20.12
C ARG A 281 -7.06 -9.42 21.10
N ASP A 282 -7.26 -8.93 22.31
CA ASP A 282 -7.89 -9.67 23.41
C ASP A 282 -9.41 -9.85 23.23
N ARG A 283 -10.05 -9.05 22.36
CA ARG A 283 -11.48 -9.16 22.05
C ARG A 283 -11.86 -10.41 21.28
N ILE A 284 -10.90 -10.97 20.52
CA ILE A 284 -11.07 -12.26 19.84
C ILE A 284 -9.90 -13.15 20.24
N VAL A 285 -10.12 -13.97 21.29
CA VAL A 285 -9.15 -14.99 21.70
C VAL A 285 -9.06 -16.07 20.62
N ALA A 286 -8.04 -15.96 19.77
CA ALA A 286 -7.70 -16.93 18.72
C ALA A 286 -6.20 -16.86 18.34
N GLU A 287 -5.63 -18.01 17.98
CA GLU A 287 -4.24 -18.14 17.50
C GLU A 287 -4.12 -17.89 15.98
N THR A 288 -5.24 -17.90 15.26
CA THR A 288 -5.31 -17.90 13.80
C THR A 288 -6.41 -16.96 13.33
N GLY A 289 -6.28 -16.42 12.12
CA GLY A 289 -7.35 -15.66 11.50
C GLY A 289 -8.58 -16.50 11.20
N LEU A 290 -9.68 -15.84 10.87
CA LEU A 290 -10.91 -16.50 10.43
C LEU A 290 -11.23 -16.08 8.99
N ILE A 291 -11.80 -17.00 8.22
CA ILE A 291 -12.48 -16.69 6.96
C ILE A 291 -13.92 -17.19 7.07
N LEU A 292 -14.86 -16.26 6.90
CA LEU A 292 -16.30 -16.53 6.97
C LEU A 292 -16.90 -16.26 5.59
N ARG A 293 -17.83 -17.09 5.16
CA ARG A 293 -18.64 -16.80 3.98
C ARG A 293 -19.78 -15.86 4.36
N THR A 294 -20.00 -14.84 3.54
CA THR A 294 -21.19 -13.96 3.60
C THR A 294 -22.10 -14.26 2.41
N GLU A 295 -23.26 -13.59 2.31
CA GLU A 295 -24.20 -13.80 1.20
C GLU A 295 -23.58 -13.40 -0.15
N LYS A 296 -22.70 -12.39 -0.14
CA LYS A 296 -22.13 -11.79 -1.35
C LYS A 296 -20.63 -12.03 -1.51
N SER A 297 -19.91 -12.36 -0.44
CA SER A 297 -18.44 -12.40 -0.44
C SER A 297 -17.87 -13.22 0.72
N VAL A 298 -16.65 -12.89 1.14
CA VAL A 298 -15.97 -13.44 2.31
C VAL A 298 -15.62 -12.32 3.28
N LEU A 299 -15.79 -12.59 4.58
CA LEU A 299 -15.32 -11.76 5.67
C LEU A 299 -14.06 -12.41 6.27
N PHE A 300 -12.99 -11.65 6.36
CA PHE A 300 -11.76 -12.02 7.04
C PHE A 300 -11.70 -11.38 8.42
N VAL A 301 -11.23 -12.15 9.38
CA VAL A 301 -10.75 -11.68 10.68
C VAL A 301 -9.24 -11.96 10.70
N ILE A 302 -8.45 -10.92 10.49
CA ILE A 302 -7.03 -11.02 10.17
C ILE A 302 -6.21 -10.63 11.40
N PRO A 303 -5.27 -11.48 11.85
CA PRO A 303 -4.38 -11.10 12.93
C PRO A 303 -3.48 -9.94 12.49
N TRP A 304 -3.49 -8.85 13.27
CA TRP A 304 -2.70 -7.65 12.99
C TRP A 304 -1.95 -7.22 14.25
N ARG A 305 -0.79 -7.82 14.50
CA ARG A 305 0.01 -7.58 15.71
C ARG A 305 -0.86 -7.70 16.99
N ASN A 306 -1.01 -6.59 17.72
CA ASN A 306 -1.80 -6.44 18.94
C ASN A 306 -3.30 -6.18 18.65
N HIS A 307 -3.76 -6.44 17.42
CA HIS A 307 -5.12 -6.15 16.96
C HIS A 307 -5.67 -7.27 16.06
N TRP A 308 -6.94 -7.11 15.70
CA TRP A 308 -7.63 -7.82 14.63
C TRP A 308 -8.15 -6.83 13.61
N ILE A 309 -7.90 -7.08 12.33
CA ILE A 309 -8.57 -6.38 11.23
C ILE A 309 -9.75 -7.23 10.77
N ILE A 310 -10.95 -6.66 10.79
CA ILE A 310 -12.18 -7.32 10.38
C ILE A 310 -12.69 -6.62 9.13
N GLY A 311 -12.85 -7.36 8.04
CA GLY A 311 -13.33 -6.81 6.79
C GLY A 311 -13.58 -7.86 5.71
N THR A 312 -14.27 -7.54 4.64
CA THR A 312 -14.56 -6.17 4.19
C THR A 312 -15.95 -6.07 3.58
N THR A 313 -16.45 -4.84 3.48
CA THR A 313 -17.65 -4.52 2.71
C THR A 313 -17.35 -4.45 1.20
N ASP A 314 -18.43 -4.42 0.40
CA ASP A 314 -18.39 -4.24 -1.05
C ASP A 314 -19.63 -3.44 -1.48
N THR A 315 -19.46 -2.13 -1.62
CA THR A 315 -20.52 -1.20 -2.03
C THR A 315 -20.04 -0.35 -3.20
N ASP A 316 -20.92 -0.07 -4.16
CA ASP A 316 -20.59 0.82 -5.29
C ASP A 316 -20.23 2.22 -4.81
N TRP A 317 -19.36 2.93 -5.53
CA TRP A 317 -18.88 4.26 -5.12
C TRP A 317 -18.72 5.22 -6.31
N ASN A 318 -19.33 6.40 -6.19
CA ASN A 318 -19.34 7.45 -7.21
C ASN A 318 -19.15 8.87 -6.61
N LEU A 319 -18.63 8.95 -5.38
CA LEU A 319 -18.37 10.19 -4.65
C LEU A 319 -16.85 10.48 -4.61
N ASP A 320 -16.34 11.16 -3.58
CA ASP A 320 -14.92 11.50 -3.50
C ASP A 320 -14.02 10.24 -3.55
N LEU A 321 -13.09 10.23 -4.49
CA LEU A 321 -12.13 9.14 -4.67
C LEU A 321 -10.98 9.21 -3.66
N ALA A 322 -10.64 10.40 -3.16
CA ALA A 322 -9.50 10.63 -2.28
C ALA A 322 -9.77 10.19 -0.85
N HIS A 323 -10.94 10.55 -0.33
CA HIS A 323 -11.28 10.37 1.08
C HIS A 323 -12.58 9.57 1.29
N PRO A 324 -12.74 8.38 0.67
CA PRO A 324 -13.95 7.55 0.79
C PRO A 324 -14.34 7.34 2.25
N ALA A 325 -15.63 7.50 2.53
CA ALA A 325 -16.17 7.51 3.89
C ALA A 325 -16.74 6.14 4.29
N ALA A 326 -16.40 5.69 5.49
CA ALA A 326 -17.14 4.61 6.15
C ALA A 326 -18.41 5.17 6.81
N THR A 327 -19.50 4.42 6.72
CA THR A 327 -20.81 4.74 7.31
C THR A 327 -21.09 3.85 8.53
N GLU A 328 -22.09 4.23 9.33
CA GLU A 328 -22.58 3.39 10.44
C GLU A 328 -23.04 2.02 9.92
N ARG A 329 -23.75 2.01 8.78
CA ARG A 329 -24.24 0.80 8.13
C ARG A 329 -23.12 -0.15 7.70
N ASP A 330 -21.98 0.38 7.25
CA ASP A 330 -20.81 -0.45 6.91
C ASP A 330 -20.27 -1.15 8.16
N ILE A 331 -20.20 -0.43 9.28
CA ILE A 331 -19.67 -0.95 10.55
C ILE A 331 -20.64 -2.00 11.13
N ASP A 332 -21.94 -1.70 11.16
CA ASP A 332 -22.98 -2.63 11.61
C ASP A 332 -22.95 -3.92 10.79
N TYR A 333 -22.82 -3.83 9.46
CA TYR A 333 -22.68 -4.99 8.60
C TYR A 333 -21.51 -5.88 9.04
N LEU A 334 -20.33 -5.30 9.34
CA LEU A 334 -19.15 -6.04 9.76
C LEU A 334 -19.34 -6.67 11.15
N LEU A 335 -19.91 -5.92 12.09
CA LEU A 335 -20.20 -6.38 13.45
C LEU A 335 -21.22 -7.52 13.44
N ASP A 336 -22.31 -7.40 12.68
CA ASP A 336 -23.35 -8.43 12.58
C ASP A 336 -22.77 -9.76 12.08
N HIS A 337 -21.97 -9.71 11.01
CA HIS A 337 -21.39 -10.90 10.42
C HIS A 337 -20.37 -11.58 11.34
N VAL A 338 -19.48 -10.82 11.98
CA VAL A 338 -18.50 -11.42 12.90
C VAL A 338 -19.17 -11.93 14.18
N ASN A 339 -20.18 -11.22 14.71
CA ASN A 339 -20.90 -11.61 15.93
C ASN A 339 -21.79 -12.85 15.75
N SER A 340 -22.14 -13.19 14.51
CA SER A 340 -22.83 -14.45 14.19
C SER A 340 -22.02 -15.68 14.61
N VAL A 341 -20.68 -15.58 14.63
CA VAL A 341 -19.78 -16.69 14.99
C VAL A 341 -19.09 -16.52 16.34
N LEU A 342 -18.97 -15.29 16.87
CA LEU A 342 -18.30 -15.04 18.15
C LEU A 342 -19.18 -15.36 19.36
N ALA A 343 -18.60 -15.99 20.37
CA ALA A 343 -19.26 -16.32 21.63
C ALA A 343 -19.54 -15.06 22.47
N THR A 344 -18.59 -14.13 22.49
CA THR A 344 -18.75 -12.80 23.07
C THR A 344 -18.87 -11.80 21.91
N PRO A 345 -20.04 -11.15 21.74
CA PRO A 345 -20.21 -10.17 20.68
C PRO A 345 -19.32 -8.94 20.87
N LEU A 346 -18.82 -8.41 19.76
CA LEU A 346 -18.21 -7.10 19.65
C LEU A 346 -19.28 -6.03 19.52
N THR A 347 -18.95 -4.83 19.97
CA THR A 347 -19.77 -3.62 19.89
C THR A 347 -18.97 -2.50 19.24
N HIS A 348 -19.65 -1.40 18.89
CA HIS A 348 -18.98 -0.18 18.43
C HIS A 348 -17.90 0.32 19.40
N ALA A 349 -18.09 0.11 20.71
CA ALA A 349 -17.13 0.53 21.74
C ALA A 349 -15.81 -0.27 21.71
N ASP A 350 -15.78 -1.42 21.03
CA ASP A 350 -14.58 -2.25 20.88
C ASP A 350 -13.71 -1.81 19.69
N ILE A 351 -14.16 -0.84 18.88
CA ILE A 351 -13.48 -0.42 17.66
C ILE A 351 -12.41 0.65 17.98
N GLU A 352 -11.15 0.31 17.71
CA GLU A 352 -10.01 1.24 17.81
C GLU A 352 -9.81 2.00 16.50
N GLY A 353 -9.96 1.31 15.37
CA GLY A 353 -9.60 1.75 14.03
C GLY A 353 -10.72 1.50 13.01
N VAL A 354 -10.87 2.37 12.02
CA VAL A 354 -11.73 2.17 10.84
C VAL A 354 -11.00 2.77 9.65
N TYR A 355 -10.99 2.07 8.52
CA TYR A 355 -10.50 2.62 7.28
C TYR A 355 -11.34 2.15 6.10
N ALA A 356 -11.42 2.98 5.06
CA ALA A 356 -12.16 2.70 3.84
C ALA A 356 -11.28 2.94 2.61
N GLY A 357 -11.28 1.99 1.68
CA GLY A 357 -10.54 2.06 0.42
C GLY A 357 -11.43 1.76 -0.78
N LEU A 358 -11.01 2.21 -1.96
CA LEU A 358 -11.73 1.99 -3.22
C LEU A 358 -10.99 0.99 -4.11
N ARG A 359 -11.70 -0.02 -4.59
CA ARG A 359 -11.18 -1.01 -5.54
C ARG A 359 -11.38 -0.48 -6.96
N PRO A 360 -10.31 -0.35 -7.77
CA PRO A 360 -10.43 0.03 -9.18
C PRO A 360 -10.82 -1.20 -10.00
N LEU A 361 -12.12 -1.45 -10.17
CA LEU A 361 -12.61 -2.61 -10.91
C LEU A 361 -12.78 -2.24 -12.39
N LEU A 362 -12.29 -3.09 -13.29
CA LEU A 362 -12.58 -2.94 -14.71
C LEU A 362 -14.07 -3.19 -14.95
N ALA A 363 -14.75 -2.24 -15.56
CA ALA A 363 -16.16 -2.40 -15.92
C ALA A 363 -16.31 -3.54 -16.94
N GLY A 364 -17.12 -4.54 -16.59
CA GLY A 364 -17.57 -5.62 -17.47
C GLY A 364 -19.09 -5.60 -17.64
N GLU A 365 -19.67 -6.66 -18.18
CA GLU A 365 -21.14 -6.77 -18.41
C GLU A 365 -21.96 -6.96 -17.12
N SER A 366 -21.33 -7.24 -15.98
CA SER A 366 -22.03 -7.53 -14.72
C SER A 366 -22.29 -6.28 -13.87
N GLU A 367 -23.51 -6.15 -13.33
CA GLU A 367 -23.87 -5.08 -12.39
C GLU A 367 -23.29 -5.31 -10.97
N GLU A 368 -22.95 -6.55 -10.59
CA GLU A 368 -22.39 -6.87 -9.28
C GLU A 368 -20.86 -6.69 -9.25
N THR A 369 -20.37 -5.75 -8.43
CA THR A 369 -18.93 -5.45 -8.28
C THR A 369 -18.10 -6.67 -7.85
N SER A 370 -18.67 -7.57 -7.06
CA SER A 370 -17.98 -8.77 -6.58
C SER A 370 -17.67 -9.80 -7.68
N LYS A 371 -18.36 -9.71 -8.83
CA LYS A 371 -18.19 -10.58 -10.01
C LYS A 371 -17.34 -9.96 -11.12
N LEU A 372 -16.97 -8.67 -11.01
CA LEU A 372 -16.10 -8.02 -11.99
C LEU A 372 -14.69 -8.64 -11.99
N SER A 373 -14.06 -8.67 -13.17
CA SER A 373 -12.74 -9.25 -13.35
C SER A 373 -11.69 -8.57 -12.46
N ARG A 374 -10.82 -9.40 -11.88
CA ARG A 374 -9.68 -8.97 -11.07
C ARG A 374 -8.36 -9.08 -11.83
N GLU A 375 -8.42 -9.43 -13.10
CA GLU A 375 -7.27 -9.31 -13.99
C GLU A 375 -6.96 -7.82 -14.19
N HIS A 376 -5.68 -7.54 -14.44
CA HIS A 376 -5.28 -6.22 -14.90
C HIS A 376 -5.40 -6.16 -16.42
N ALA A 377 -5.61 -4.95 -16.93
CA ALA A 377 -5.53 -4.66 -18.34
C ALA A 377 -4.51 -3.55 -18.56
N VAL A 378 -3.65 -3.76 -19.56
CA VAL A 378 -2.64 -2.79 -19.98
C VAL A 378 -2.91 -2.44 -21.43
N ALA A 379 -2.89 -1.14 -21.75
CA ALA A 379 -3.04 -0.70 -23.12
C ALA A 379 -2.22 0.54 -23.41
N ARG A 380 -1.61 0.56 -24.59
CA ARG A 380 -1.17 1.79 -25.24
C ARG A 380 -2.41 2.55 -25.74
N VAL A 381 -2.79 3.60 -25.02
CA VAL A 381 -4.01 4.38 -25.31
C VAL A 381 -3.78 5.42 -26.41
N ALA A 382 -2.55 5.92 -26.53
CA ALA A 382 -2.06 6.78 -27.59
C ALA A 382 -0.53 6.59 -27.75
N PRO A 383 0.10 7.05 -28.84
CA PRO A 383 1.55 7.08 -28.91
C PRO A 383 2.17 7.83 -27.73
N GLY A 384 3.14 7.22 -27.06
CA GLY A 384 3.77 7.79 -25.87
C GLY A 384 2.92 7.75 -24.59
N LEU A 385 1.75 7.08 -24.60
CA LEU A 385 0.87 6.95 -23.42
C LEU A 385 0.37 5.51 -23.24
N VAL A 386 0.78 4.90 -22.13
CA VAL A 386 0.28 3.60 -21.66
C VAL A 386 -0.58 3.80 -20.43
N ALA A 387 -1.65 3.03 -20.28
CA ALA A 387 -2.45 3.00 -19.08
C ALA A 387 -2.60 1.56 -18.58
N ILE A 388 -2.68 1.43 -17.25
CA ILE A 388 -2.99 0.18 -16.56
C ILE A 388 -4.17 0.37 -15.61
N ALA A 389 -5.07 -0.60 -15.61
CA ALA A 389 -6.24 -0.61 -14.73
C ALA A 389 -6.54 -2.03 -14.23
N GLY A 390 -7.28 -2.13 -13.13
CA GLY A 390 -7.62 -3.42 -12.51
C GLY A 390 -6.45 -4.06 -11.74
N GLY A 391 -6.46 -5.39 -11.69
CA GLY A 391 -5.44 -6.18 -11.02
C GLY A 391 -5.61 -6.35 -9.51
N LYS A 392 -4.60 -6.96 -8.89
CA LYS A 392 -4.53 -7.20 -7.44
C LYS A 392 -3.23 -6.68 -6.87
N TYR A 393 -3.27 -6.32 -5.59
CA TYR A 393 -2.06 -5.96 -4.86
C TYR A 393 -1.00 -7.07 -4.91
N THR A 394 -1.39 -8.34 -4.76
CA THR A 394 -0.47 -9.49 -4.81
C THR A 394 0.32 -9.59 -6.12
N THR A 395 -0.26 -9.20 -7.26
CA THR A 395 0.33 -9.39 -8.59
C THR A 395 0.96 -8.11 -9.15
N TYR A 396 1.17 -7.08 -8.31
CA TYR A 396 1.65 -5.76 -8.75
C TYR A 396 2.95 -5.81 -9.57
N ARG A 397 3.85 -6.78 -9.30
CA ARG A 397 5.13 -6.91 -9.99
C ARG A 397 4.94 -7.38 -11.44
N VAL A 398 4.03 -8.33 -11.67
CA VAL A 398 3.68 -8.80 -13.02
C VAL A 398 2.97 -7.68 -13.78
N MET A 399 2.00 -7.02 -13.13
CA MET A 399 1.32 -5.83 -13.66
C MET A 399 2.32 -4.76 -14.11
N ALA A 400 3.36 -4.52 -13.31
CA ALA A 400 4.41 -3.57 -13.63
C ALA A 400 5.22 -3.98 -14.86
N ALA A 401 5.64 -5.25 -14.91
CA ALA A 401 6.39 -5.78 -16.05
C ALA A 401 5.60 -5.66 -17.36
N ASP A 402 4.31 -6.00 -17.35
CA ASP A 402 3.43 -5.89 -18.53
C ASP A 402 3.24 -4.44 -19.00
N ALA A 403 3.15 -3.49 -18.06
CA ALA A 403 3.07 -2.06 -18.37
C ALA A 403 4.32 -1.53 -19.06
N VAL A 404 5.52 -1.91 -18.57
CA VAL A 404 6.79 -1.52 -19.17
C VAL A 404 7.01 -2.24 -20.51
N ASP A 405 6.61 -3.50 -20.63
CA ASP A 405 6.68 -4.25 -21.89
C ASP A 405 5.76 -3.64 -22.96
N THR A 406 4.57 -3.19 -22.57
CA THR A 406 3.65 -2.47 -23.48
C THR A 406 4.23 -1.13 -23.93
N ALA A 407 5.01 -0.45 -23.07
CA ALA A 407 5.70 0.79 -23.40
C ALA A 407 6.86 0.61 -24.40
N ALA A 408 7.37 -0.62 -24.58
CA ALA A 408 8.55 -0.90 -25.39
C ALA A 408 8.50 -0.34 -26.82
N VAL A 409 7.32 -0.29 -27.44
CA VAL A 409 7.13 0.21 -28.81
C VAL A 409 7.42 1.72 -28.95
N ASP A 410 7.35 2.47 -27.85
CA ASP A 410 7.57 3.91 -27.82
C ASP A 410 8.92 4.30 -27.19
N LEU A 411 9.68 3.33 -26.69
CA LEU A 411 10.98 3.55 -26.05
C LEU A 411 12.12 3.50 -27.07
N PRO A 412 13.20 4.27 -26.84
CA PRO A 412 14.39 4.19 -27.67
C PRO A 412 15.16 2.89 -27.42
N GLY A 413 15.45 2.15 -28.49
CA GLY A 413 16.29 0.96 -28.42
C GLY A 413 15.56 -0.31 -27.95
N ARG A 414 16.34 -1.32 -27.53
CA ARG A 414 15.81 -2.63 -27.13
C ARG A 414 15.61 -2.67 -25.62
N LEU A 415 14.37 -2.89 -25.20
CA LEU A 415 14.02 -3.10 -23.80
C LEU A 415 14.62 -4.41 -23.27
N GLN A 416 15.22 -4.36 -22.07
CA GLN A 416 15.72 -5.54 -21.38
C GLN A 416 14.57 -6.30 -20.69
N PRO A 417 14.68 -7.64 -20.53
CA PRO A 417 13.70 -8.41 -19.76
C PRO A 417 13.60 -7.94 -18.30
N SER A 418 12.42 -8.10 -17.69
CA SER A 418 12.26 -7.87 -16.26
C SER A 418 13.14 -8.82 -15.45
N ILE A 419 13.81 -8.30 -14.43
CA ILE A 419 14.56 -9.07 -13.43
C ILE A 419 13.97 -8.91 -12.01
N THR A 420 12.80 -8.27 -11.90
CA THR A 420 12.21 -7.88 -10.60
C THR A 420 11.84 -9.06 -9.71
N ASP A 421 11.73 -10.27 -10.27
CA ASP A 421 11.56 -11.51 -9.50
C ASP A 421 12.83 -11.91 -8.72
N ARG A 422 13.93 -11.20 -8.91
CA ARG A 422 15.25 -11.42 -8.28
C ARG A 422 15.81 -10.16 -7.62
N VAL A 423 15.04 -9.08 -7.53
CA VAL A 423 15.46 -7.80 -6.94
C VAL A 423 14.87 -7.71 -5.54
N PRO A 424 15.63 -8.00 -4.47
CA PRO A 424 15.15 -7.82 -3.12
C PRO A 424 14.81 -6.34 -2.88
N LEU A 425 13.69 -6.07 -2.22
CA LEU A 425 13.36 -4.73 -1.79
C LEU A 425 14.36 -4.28 -0.71
N LEU A 426 14.58 -2.96 -0.60
CA LEU A 426 15.42 -2.42 0.46
C LEU A 426 14.99 -2.97 1.84
N GLY A 427 15.96 -3.41 2.63
CA GLY A 427 15.73 -4.07 3.91
C GLY A 427 15.64 -5.61 3.83
N ALA A 428 15.41 -6.21 2.66
CA ALA A 428 15.31 -7.65 2.52
C ALA A 428 16.66 -8.37 2.67
N ASP A 429 17.71 -7.82 2.07
CA ASP A 429 19.04 -8.43 2.13
C ASP A 429 19.59 -8.44 3.56
N GLY A 430 20.17 -9.57 3.98
CA GLY A 430 20.68 -9.77 5.34
C GLY A 430 19.63 -9.90 6.46
N TYR A 431 18.32 -9.79 6.17
CA TYR A 431 17.26 -9.78 7.19
C TYR A 431 17.33 -10.96 8.17
N HIS A 432 17.42 -12.20 7.67
CA HIS A 432 17.45 -13.39 8.53
C HIS A 432 18.68 -13.44 9.45
N ALA A 433 19.83 -12.95 8.97
CA ALA A 433 21.04 -12.87 9.79
C ALA A 433 20.87 -11.84 10.91
N LEU A 434 20.21 -10.71 10.65
CA LEU A 434 19.95 -9.68 11.64
C LEU A 434 18.90 -10.11 12.67
N VAL A 435 17.89 -10.89 12.29
CA VAL A 435 16.93 -11.50 13.24
C VAL A 435 17.67 -12.37 14.26
N ASN A 436 18.64 -13.18 13.81
CA ASN A 436 19.47 -13.99 14.72
C ASN A 436 20.39 -13.14 15.63
N GLN A 437 20.61 -11.87 15.28
CA GLN A 437 21.41 -10.92 16.05
C GLN A 437 20.55 -9.97 16.90
N ALA A 438 19.23 -10.17 16.97
CA ALA A 438 18.32 -9.22 17.61
C ALA A 438 18.69 -8.90 19.07
N ASP A 439 19.14 -9.90 19.84
CA ASP A 439 19.52 -9.69 21.25
C ASP A 439 20.84 -8.90 21.38
N LEU A 440 21.80 -9.12 20.46
CA LEU A 440 23.05 -8.36 20.42
C LEU A 440 22.80 -6.89 20.02
N LEU A 441 21.96 -6.69 19.00
CA LEU A 441 21.55 -5.36 18.55
C LEU A 441 20.77 -4.62 19.64
N ALA A 442 19.90 -5.33 20.36
CA ALA A 442 19.15 -4.79 21.49
C ALA A 442 20.10 -4.27 22.59
N ALA A 443 21.10 -5.08 22.98
CA ALA A 443 22.11 -4.67 23.95
C ALA A 443 22.93 -3.46 23.48
N ARG A 444 23.33 -3.41 22.20
CA ARG A 444 24.10 -2.30 21.62
C ARG A 444 23.35 -0.97 21.70
N TRP A 445 22.06 -0.97 21.41
CA TRP A 445 21.24 0.24 21.32
C TRP A 445 20.45 0.53 22.60
N GLY A 446 20.62 -0.26 23.66
CA GLY A 446 19.86 -0.10 24.91
C GLY A 446 18.35 -0.32 24.73
N LEU A 447 17.95 -1.14 23.76
CA LEU A 447 16.56 -1.45 23.44
C LEU A 447 16.18 -2.83 23.97
N HIS A 448 14.88 -3.05 24.18
CA HIS A 448 14.37 -4.40 24.44
C HIS A 448 14.37 -5.24 23.15
N PRO A 449 14.73 -6.54 23.16
CA PRO A 449 14.78 -7.37 21.95
C PRO A 449 13.50 -7.39 21.11
N TYR A 450 12.33 -7.29 21.77
CA TYR A 450 11.05 -7.16 21.07
C TYR A 450 11.01 -5.95 20.13
N ARG A 451 11.56 -4.79 20.55
CA ARG A 451 11.58 -3.57 19.73
C ARG A 451 12.51 -3.72 18.54
N VAL A 452 13.66 -4.36 18.72
CA VAL A 452 14.57 -4.66 17.61
C VAL A 452 13.89 -5.57 16.59
N ARG A 453 13.23 -6.65 17.03
CA ARG A 453 12.47 -7.53 16.12
C ARG A 453 11.34 -6.79 15.42
N HIS A 454 10.64 -5.91 16.14
CA HIS A 454 9.61 -5.05 15.55
C HIS A 454 10.14 -4.17 14.43
N LEU A 455 11.28 -3.51 14.65
CA LEU A 455 11.93 -2.67 13.65
C LEU A 455 12.48 -3.52 12.48
N LEU A 456 13.05 -4.69 12.74
CA LEU A 456 13.45 -5.62 11.69
C LEU A 456 12.26 -6.04 10.82
N ASP A 457 11.10 -6.29 11.41
CA ASP A 457 9.86 -6.62 10.68
C ASP A 457 9.19 -5.42 9.98
N ARG A 458 9.81 -4.23 10.03
CA ARG A 458 9.34 -3.00 9.36
C ARG A 458 10.34 -2.42 8.38
N TYR A 459 11.62 -2.49 8.70
CA TYR A 459 12.71 -1.85 7.99
C TYR A 459 13.77 -2.86 7.50
N GLY A 460 13.72 -4.10 7.99
CA GLY A 460 14.69 -5.12 7.62
C GLY A 460 16.12 -4.68 7.97
N SER A 461 17.06 -4.85 7.04
CA SER A 461 18.43 -4.38 7.21
C SER A 461 18.61 -2.87 7.30
N LEU A 462 17.61 -2.07 6.90
CA LEU A 462 17.61 -0.63 7.13
C LEU A 462 17.46 -0.26 8.61
N LEU A 463 17.28 -1.23 9.52
CA LEU A 463 17.33 -1.03 10.97
C LEU A 463 18.51 -0.15 11.38
N HIS A 464 19.69 -0.39 10.81
CA HIS A 464 20.89 0.37 11.13
C HIS A 464 20.75 1.84 10.77
N ASP A 465 20.22 2.12 9.57
CA ASP A 465 19.97 3.48 9.11
C ASP A 465 18.92 4.16 9.98
N VAL A 466 17.83 3.47 10.32
CA VAL A 466 16.79 4.00 11.21
C VAL A 466 17.38 4.41 12.55
N LEU A 467 18.13 3.52 13.20
CA LEU A 467 18.71 3.79 14.51
C LEU A 467 19.82 4.85 14.44
N ALA A 468 20.53 4.98 13.32
CA ALA A 468 21.52 6.03 13.11
C ALA A 468 20.91 7.45 13.08
N HIS A 469 19.61 7.59 12.80
CA HIS A 469 18.91 8.88 12.88
C HIS A 469 18.54 9.26 14.33
N ALA A 470 18.81 8.40 15.33
CA ALA A 470 18.68 8.76 16.72
C ALA A 470 19.89 9.60 17.17
N THR A 471 19.82 10.92 17.00
CA THR A 471 20.86 11.87 17.42
C THR A 471 20.87 12.14 18.93
N HIS A 472 19.79 11.83 19.64
CA HIS A 472 19.66 11.95 21.09
C HIS A 472 19.11 10.64 21.70
N PRO A 473 19.51 10.24 22.93
CA PRO A 473 18.98 9.03 23.58
C PRO A 473 17.44 8.99 23.69
N ASP A 474 16.80 10.16 23.78
CA ASP A 474 15.33 10.24 23.81
C ASP A 474 14.68 9.79 22.49
N HIS A 475 15.37 9.83 21.36
CA HIS A 475 14.81 9.37 20.08
C HIS A 475 14.58 7.85 20.07
N LEU A 476 15.30 7.11 20.94
CA LEU A 476 15.11 5.68 21.15
C LEU A 476 13.99 5.35 22.15
N LYS A 477 13.35 6.37 22.75
CA LYS A 477 12.17 6.17 23.58
C LYS A 477 10.92 5.97 22.72
N PRO A 478 9.89 5.29 23.25
CA PRO A 478 8.61 5.18 22.57
C PRO A 478 7.95 6.56 22.37
N ILE A 479 7.08 6.64 21.37
CA ILE A 479 6.16 7.77 21.22
C ILE A 479 5.12 7.70 22.35
N ASP A 480 4.89 8.82 23.02
CA ASP A 480 3.92 8.90 24.11
C ASP A 480 2.51 8.64 23.56
N ALA A 481 1.69 7.90 24.30
CA ALA A 481 0.39 7.37 23.85
C ALA A 481 0.43 6.39 22.64
N ALA A 482 1.58 6.16 22.01
CA ALA A 482 1.74 5.22 20.89
C ALA A 482 2.99 4.33 21.06
N ALA A 483 3.04 3.59 22.17
CA ALA A 483 4.25 2.95 22.69
C ALA A 483 4.85 1.83 21.80
N ASP A 484 4.15 1.36 20.78
CA ASP A 484 4.68 0.39 19.83
C ASP A 484 5.75 1.02 18.93
N TYR A 485 5.63 2.32 18.64
CA TYR A 485 6.54 3.06 17.77
C TYR A 485 7.60 3.83 18.57
N LEU A 486 8.82 3.89 18.03
CA LEU A 486 9.88 4.74 18.57
C LEU A 486 9.85 6.15 17.95
N ARG A 487 10.29 7.16 18.71
CA ARG A 487 10.37 8.54 18.22
C ARG A 487 11.26 8.67 16.97
N VAL A 488 12.35 7.90 16.90
CA VAL A 488 13.24 7.86 15.73
C VAL A 488 12.54 7.40 14.45
N GLU A 489 11.45 6.62 14.53
CA GLU A 489 10.70 6.23 13.33
C GLU A 489 9.99 7.42 12.68
N ALA A 490 9.53 8.40 13.47
CA ALA A 490 8.94 9.63 12.94
C ALA A 490 9.99 10.52 12.26
N ILE A 491 11.19 10.61 12.85
CA ILE A 491 12.33 11.32 12.27
C ILE A 491 12.73 10.65 10.95
N TYR A 492 12.93 9.33 10.95
CA TYR A 492 13.33 8.58 9.77
C TYR A 492 12.30 8.65 8.64
N ALA A 493 11.00 8.62 8.99
CA ALA A 493 9.91 8.77 8.02
C ALA A 493 10.03 10.02 7.15
N VAL A 494 10.50 11.12 7.73
CA VAL A 494 10.74 12.38 7.03
C VAL A 494 12.12 12.40 6.36
N ALA A 495 13.16 12.01 7.10
CA ALA A 495 14.55 12.10 6.65
C ALA A 495 14.87 11.15 5.48
N ALA A 496 14.18 10.01 5.39
CA ALA A 496 14.52 8.95 4.44
C ALA A 496 13.33 8.44 3.62
N GLU A 497 12.09 8.70 4.03
CA GLU A 497 10.92 8.06 3.45
C GLU A 497 9.93 9.02 2.79
N GLY A 498 10.27 10.30 2.66
CA GLY A 498 9.49 11.28 1.90
C GLY A 498 8.15 11.67 2.51
N ALA A 499 7.98 11.48 3.83
CA ALA A 499 6.85 12.05 4.55
C ALA A 499 7.00 13.57 4.62
N LEU A 500 5.93 14.30 4.29
CA LEU A 500 5.89 15.77 4.28
C LEU A 500 4.87 16.33 5.23
N HIS A 501 3.81 15.59 5.57
CA HIS A 501 2.76 16.04 6.49
C HIS A 501 2.56 15.07 7.65
N LEU A 502 1.99 15.56 8.75
CA LEU A 502 1.76 14.77 9.97
C LEU A 502 0.93 13.51 9.69
N GLU A 503 -0.05 13.62 8.78
CA GLU A 503 -0.86 12.49 8.35
C GLU A 503 -0.05 11.38 7.65
N ASP A 504 1.02 11.72 6.91
CA ASP A 504 1.87 10.74 6.22
C ASP A 504 2.50 9.80 7.26
N VAL A 505 3.01 10.39 8.35
CA VAL A 505 3.64 9.66 9.45
C VAL A 505 2.62 8.85 10.24
N LEU A 506 1.51 9.46 10.69
CA LEU A 506 0.54 8.80 11.58
C LEU A 506 -0.33 7.73 10.89
N THR A 507 -0.47 7.79 9.56
CA THR A 507 -1.37 6.87 8.82
C THR A 507 -0.67 5.83 7.95
N ARG A 508 0.51 6.13 7.41
CA ARG A 508 1.18 5.28 6.42
C ARG A 508 2.56 4.80 6.85
N ARG A 509 3.41 5.70 7.38
CA ARG A 509 4.74 5.32 7.89
C ARG A 509 4.57 4.52 9.18
N THR A 510 3.76 5.03 10.09
CA THR A 510 3.20 4.30 11.23
C THR A 510 1.75 3.96 10.92
N ARG A 511 1.13 3.11 11.74
CA ARG A 511 -0.31 2.78 11.68
C ARG A 511 -1.06 3.27 12.91
N ILE A 512 -0.52 4.29 13.59
CA ILE A 512 -1.07 4.84 14.83
C ILE A 512 -2.56 5.24 14.67
N SER A 513 -2.92 5.80 13.50
CA SER A 513 -4.30 6.19 13.19
C SER A 513 -5.34 5.07 13.24
N ILE A 514 -4.95 3.79 13.13
CA ILE A 514 -5.88 2.64 13.18
C ILE A 514 -5.56 1.65 14.30
N GLU A 515 -4.41 1.76 14.93
CA GLU A 515 -3.95 0.87 16.01
C GLU A 515 -4.23 1.44 17.41
N TYR A 516 -4.52 2.74 17.53
CA TYR A 516 -4.81 3.38 18.82
C TYR A 516 -6.19 4.07 18.82
N PRO A 517 -7.00 3.93 19.89
CA PRO A 517 -8.34 4.53 19.98
C PRO A 517 -8.36 6.06 19.76
N HIS A 518 -7.29 6.75 20.16
CA HIS A 518 -7.16 8.20 20.00
C HIS A 518 -6.76 8.61 18.58
N ARG A 519 -6.59 7.66 17.64
CA ARG A 519 -6.31 7.93 16.22
C ARG A 519 -5.12 8.86 16.00
N GLY A 520 -4.05 8.74 16.78
CA GLY A 520 -2.88 9.63 16.72
C GLY A 520 -3.04 11.02 17.36
N VAL A 521 -4.25 11.46 17.72
CA VAL A 521 -4.49 12.81 18.27
C VAL A 521 -3.69 13.08 19.55
N ALA A 522 -3.60 12.10 20.46
CA ALA A 522 -2.88 12.25 21.72
C ALA A 522 -1.35 12.39 21.56
N CYS A 523 -0.78 11.91 20.45
CA CYS A 523 0.65 11.99 20.16
C CYS A 523 1.00 12.97 19.03
N ALA A 524 -0.01 13.63 18.44
CA ALA A 524 0.13 14.47 17.26
C ALA A 524 1.19 15.57 17.43
N ARG A 525 1.19 16.26 18.59
CA ARG A 525 2.16 17.32 18.88
C ARG A 525 3.59 16.79 18.94
N GLN A 526 3.84 15.73 19.70
CA GLN A 526 5.17 15.14 19.82
C GLN A 526 5.69 14.68 18.46
N VAL A 527 4.84 14.04 17.65
CA VAL A 527 5.25 13.59 16.30
C VAL A 527 5.53 14.78 15.40
N ALA A 528 4.70 15.82 15.41
CA ALA A 528 4.91 17.02 14.61
C ALA A 528 6.18 17.79 15.01
N GLU A 529 6.52 17.83 16.30
CA GLU A 529 7.77 18.43 16.80
C GLU A 529 9.00 17.63 16.33
N LEU A 530 8.96 16.30 16.37
CA LEU A 530 10.04 15.44 15.83
C LEU A 530 10.20 15.62 14.31
N MET A 531 9.10 15.81 13.58
CA MET A 531 9.14 16.11 12.15
C MET A 531 9.71 17.51 11.88
N ALA A 532 9.39 18.48 12.75
CA ALA A 532 9.86 19.86 12.63
C ALA A 532 11.38 19.97 12.71
N GLU A 533 12.04 19.09 13.47
CA GLU A 533 13.51 18.99 13.53
C GLU A 533 14.16 18.68 12.18
N VAL A 534 13.42 18.05 11.25
CA VAL A 534 13.93 17.64 9.93
C VAL A 534 13.39 18.51 8.79
N LEU A 535 12.13 18.97 8.90
CA LEU A 535 11.48 19.83 7.88
C LEU A 535 11.67 21.32 8.14
N ASP A 536 12.34 21.69 9.22
CA ASP A 536 12.49 23.08 9.68
C ASP A 536 11.13 23.79 9.85
N TRP A 537 10.13 23.07 10.39
CA TRP A 537 8.81 23.64 10.61
C TRP A 537 8.83 24.68 11.72
N THR A 538 8.21 25.83 11.45
CA THR A 538 7.89 26.84 12.46
C THR A 538 6.84 26.32 13.46
N PRO A 539 6.76 26.88 14.67
CA PRO A 539 5.69 26.53 15.62
C PRO A 539 4.28 26.69 15.02
N ALA A 540 4.08 27.70 14.17
CA ALA A 540 2.81 27.90 13.47
C ALA A 540 2.49 26.79 12.46
N GLN A 541 3.50 26.24 11.77
CA GLN A 541 3.31 25.08 10.90
C GLN A 541 3.00 23.82 11.71
N VAL A 542 3.68 23.60 12.83
CA VAL A 542 3.37 22.50 13.76
C VAL A 542 1.92 22.56 14.22
N ASP A 543 1.46 23.73 14.69
CA ASP A 543 0.08 23.90 15.14
C ASP A 543 -0.93 23.72 14.00
N TRP A 544 -0.59 24.17 12.78
CA TRP A 544 -1.44 23.98 11.61
C TRP A 544 -1.56 22.51 11.21
N GLU A 545 -0.45 21.76 11.14
CA GLU A 545 -0.44 20.33 10.83
C GLU A 545 -1.29 19.53 11.83
N ILE A 546 -1.16 19.85 13.12
CA ILE A 546 -1.97 19.24 14.19
C ILE A 546 -3.46 19.57 13.97
N SER A 547 -3.79 20.83 13.70
CA SER A 547 -5.18 21.27 13.48
C SER A 547 -5.82 20.57 12.27
N VAL A 548 -5.08 20.44 11.15
CA VAL A 548 -5.55 19.73 9.96
C VAL A 548 -5.79 18.26 10.28
N TYR A 549 -4.81 17.60 10.92
CA TYR A 549 -4.92 16.19 11.28
C TYR A 549 -6.11 15.92 12.20
N GLN A 550 -6.28 16.72 13.25
CA GLN A 550 -7.40 16.59 14.19
C GLN A 550 -8.75 16.78 13.48
N SER A 551 -8.88 17.80 12.63
CA SER A 551 -10.10 18.04 11.86
C SER A 551 -10.45 16.85 10.95
N ARG A 552 -9.45 16.22 10.34
CA ARG A 552 -9.64 15.03 9.50
C ARG A 552 -10.03 13.79 10.31
N VAL A 553 -9.46 13.60 11.49
CA VAL A 553 -9.85 12.54 12.43
C VAL A 553 -11.28 12.75 12.90
N ASP A 554 -11.67 13.97 13.27
CA ASP A 554 -13.02 14.30 13.71
C ASP A 554 -14.04 14.08 12.60
N ALA A 555 -13.71 14.49 11.37
CA ALA A 555 -14.53 14.20 10.19
C ALA A 555 -14.67 12.70 9.93
N GLU A 556 -13.59 11.92 10.07
CA GLU A 556 -13.64 10.45 9.94
C GLU A 556 -14.55 9.80 10.99
N ARG A 557 -14.43 10.20 12.26
CA ARG A 557 -15.26 9.66 13.34
C ARG A 557 -16.73 10.06 13.17
N THR A 558 -16.98 11.29 12.72
CA THR A 558 -18.34 11.78 12.49
C THR A 558 -18.99 11.11 11.28
N SER A 559 -18.23 10.78 10.22
CA SER A 559 -18.77 10.07 9.05
C SER A 559 -19.28 8.67 9.42
N GLN A 560 -18.60 8.01 10.37
CA GLN A 560 -18.95 6.67 10.86
C GLN A 560 -20.28 6.63 11.63
N THR A 561 -20.85 7.77 12.01
CA THR A 561 -22.18 7.85 12.65
C THR A 561 -23.28 8.24 11.65
N LYS A 562 -22.98 8.28 10.36
CA LYS A 562 -23.95 8.64 9.32
C LYS A 562 -24.55 7.40 8.68
N PRO A 563 -25.84 7.44 8.32
CA PRO A 563 -26.55 6.26 7.83
C PRO A 563 -26.25 5.92 6.37
N ASP A 564 -25.77 6.90 5.58
CA ASP A 564 -25.56 6.76 4.15
C ASP A 564 -24.27 7.42 3.66
N ASP A 565 -23.87 7.02 2.45
CA ASP A 565 -22.61 7.41 1.82
C ASP A 565 -22.53 8.90 1.53
N THR A 566 -23.62 9.53 1.09
CA THR A 566 -23.64 10.96 0.75
C THR A 566 -23.46 11.83 2.00
N ALA A 567 -24.16 11.52 3.09
CA ALA A 567 -24.00 12.23 4.35
C ALA A 567 -22.58 12.06 4.94
N ALA A 568 -22.03 10.85 4.86
CA ALA A 568 -20.69 10.54 5.34
C ALA A 568 -19.60 11.23 4.49
N ASP A 569 -19.74 11.20 3.16
CA ASP A 569 -18.82 11.82 2.21
C ASP A 569 -18.80 13.34 2.34
N ASN A 570 -19.97 13.99 2.46
CA ASN A 570 -20.05 15.44 2.67
C ASN A 570 -19.25 15.89 3.90
N ILE A 571 -19.20 15.10 4.98
CA ILE A 571 -18.40 15.44 6.16
C ILE A 571 -16.90 15.29 5.87
N ARG A 572 -16.52 14.22 5.18
CA ARG A 572 -15.13 13.94 4.80
C ARG A 572 -14.58 14.97 3.83
N ALA A 573 -15.36 15.34 2.82
CA ALA A 573 -14.99 16.31 1.79
C ALA A 573 -14.81 17.74 2.33
N ASN A 574 -15.52 18.10 3.41
CA ASN A 574 -15.39 19.40 4.06
C ASN A 574 -14.21 19.48 5.05
N ALA A 575 -13.52 18.38 5.33
CA ALA A 575 -12.32 18.40 6.15
C ALA A 575 -11.15 19.04 5.39
N PRO A 576 -10.24 19.76 6.08
CA PRO A 576 -9.11 20.41 5.42
C PRO A 576 -8.16 19.39 4.76
N GLU A 577 -7.61 19.77 3.61
CA GLU A 577 -6.56 19.03 2.90
C GLU A 577 -5.17 19.54 3.33
N SER A 578 -4.24 18.63 3.61
CA SER A 578 -2.86 18.96 4.01
C SER A 578 -2.07 19.58 2.85
N ARG A 579 -2.42 19.23 1.62
CA ARG A 579 -1.77 19.70 0.39
C ARG A 579 -2.59 20.82 -0.24
N ARG A 580 -2.27 22.07 0.15
CA ARG A 580 -3.09 23.26 -0.13
C ARG A 580 -3.20 23.63 -1.61
N HIS A 581 -2.21 23.29 -2.42
CA HIS A 581 -2.18 23.62 -3.84
C HIS A 581 -2.58 22.45 -4.75
N LEU A 582 -3.17 21.40 -4.17
CA LEU A 582 -3.79 20.32 -4.94
C LEU A 582 -4.93 20.91 -5.77
N ALA A 583 -4.78 20.88 -7.09
CA ALA A 583 -5.81 21.34 -8.00
C ALA A 583 -6.93 20.30 -8.10
N GLU A 584 -8.14 20.75 -8.38
CA GLU A 584 -9.21 19.83 -8.81
C GLU A 584 -8.74 19.04 -10.05
N PRO A 585 -9.20 17.79 -10.21
CA PRO A 585 -8.87 16.99 -11.38
C PRO A 585 -9.19 17.77 -12.66
N ILE A 586 -8.29 17.69 -13.64
CA ILE A 586 -8.51 18.24 -14.99
C ILE A 586 -9.74 17.50 -15.57
N LEU A 587 -10.88 18.20 -15.66
CA LEU A 587 -12.15 17.62 -16.13
C LEU A 587 -12.11 17.27 -17.62
#